data_AF-A0A6P1F9K4-F1
#
_entry.id   AF-A0A6P1F9K4-F1
#
_cell.length_a   1.000
_cell.length_b   1.000
_cell.length_c   1.000
_cell.angle_alpha   90.00
_cell.angle_beta   90.00
_cell.angle_gamma   90.00
#
_symmetry.space_group_name_H-M   'P 1'
#
loop_
_entity.id
_entity.type
_entity.pdbx_description
1 polymer ?
#
loop_
_entity_poly.entity_id
_entity_poly.type
_entity_poly.pdbx_seq_one_letter_code
_entity_poly.pdbx_strand_id
1 'polypeptide(L)'
;MRDQTCRHPGCTRPASTAEADHTIEWRDGGETSLENLASLCTSHHHLRHGDRWRYTLRDGVTAWTTPTGRRITTRPPGLAHTVPPPGPRFDDLPPPF
;
A
#
# COMPACT_ATOMS: atom_id res chain seq x y z
N MET A 1 -4.82 -1.76 -8.17
CA MET A 1 -3.82 -1.22 -7.24
C MET A 1 -3.95 -1.95 -5.91
N ARG A 2 -2.88 -2.60 -5.41
CA ARG A 2 -2.91 -3.41 -4.17
C ARG A 2 -2.87 -2.54 -2.91
N ASP A 3 -2.00 -1.55 -2.92
CA ASP A 3 -1.72 -0.71 -1.77
C ASP A 3 -2.76 0.42 -1.70
N GLN A 4 -3.30 0.70 -0.52
CA GLN A 4 -4.24 1.82 -0.31
C GLN A 4 -3.54 3.07 0.24
N THR A 5 -2.45 2.86 0.97
CA THR A 5 -1.57 3.91 1.50
C THR A 5 -0.11 3.58 1.23
N CYS A 6 0.75 4.59 1.40
CA CYS A 6 2.19 4.42 1.43
C CYS A 6 2.61 3.22 2.31
N ARG A 7 3.53 2.40 1.82
CA ARG A 7 3.94 1.13 2.45
C ARG A 7 5.04 1.28 3.50
N HIS A 8 5.59 2.48 3.66
CA HIS A 8 6.49 2.80 4.77
C HIS A 8 5.75 2.65 6.11
N PRO A 9 6.39 2.11 7.17
CA PRO A 9 5.77 1.92 8.48
C PRO A 9 5.12 3.21 9.01
N GLY A 10 3.86 3.10 9.43
CA GLY A 10 3.08 4.18 10.03
C GLY A 10 2.61 5.28 9.08
N CYS A 11 2.90 5.21 7.77
CA CYS A 11 2.47 6.23 6.83
C CYS A 11 1.03 6.01 6.37
N THR A 12 0.20 7.05 6.45
CA THR A 12 -1.22 7.03 6.05
C THR A 12 -1.50 7.79 4.76
N ARG A 13 -0.48 8.34 4.08
CA ARG A 13 -0.65 9.06 2.81
C ARG A 13 -1.25 8.12 1.75
N PRO A 14 -2.23 8.57 0.97
CA PRO A 14 -2.95 7.71 0.03
C PRO A 14 -2.03 7.21 -1.09
N ALA A 15 -2.23 5.97 -1.53
CA ALA A 15 -1.47 5.38 -2.63
C ALA A 15 -1.80 6.03 -3.99
N SER A 16 -2.95 6.70 -4.11
CA SER A 16 -3.33 7.45 -5.31
C SER A 16 -2.41 8.63 -5.64
N THR A 17 -1.66 9.13 -4.65
CA THR A 17 -0.65 10.19 -4.81
C THR A 17 0.76 9.66 -4.56
N ALA A 18 0.94 8.34 -4.55
CA ALA A 18 2.22 7.70 -4.32
C ALA A 18 2.90 7.35 -5.65
N GLU A 19 4.21 7.17 -5.57
CA GLU A 19 5.06 6.68 -6.64
C GLU A 19 5.22 5.16 -6.49
N ALA A 20 5.36 4.47 -7.62
CA ALA A 20 5.69 3.05 -7.62
C ALA A 20 7.20 2.89 -7.42
N ASP A 21 7.60 2.19 -6.36
CA ASP A 21 8.99 1.96 -6.04
C ASP A 21 9.36 0.49 -6.25
N HIS A 22 10.45 0.26 -6.99
CA HIS A 22 11.01 -1.06 -7.22
C HIS A 22 11.77 -1.56 -6.00
N THR A 23 11.49 -2.77 -5.53
CA THR A 23 12.26 -3.40 -4.44
C THR A 23 13.64 -3.85 -4.93
N ILE A 24 13.68 -4.43 -6.14
CA ILE A 24 14.88 -4.66 -6.94
C ILE A 24 14.84 -3.63 -8.05
N GLU A 25 15.82 -2.73 -8.11
CA GLU A 25 15.85 -1.64 -9.09
C GLU A 25 15.75 -2.15 -10.52
N TRP A 26 15.08 -1.38 -11.39
CA TRP A 26 15.01 -1.69 -12.81
C TRP A 26 16.40 -1.82 -13.45
N ARG A 27 17.34 -0.95 -13.09
CA ARG A 27 18.73 -0.99 -13.59
C ARG A 27 19.49 -2.26 -13.18
N ASP A 28 19.04 -2.92 -12.12
CA ASP A 28 19.61 -4.17 -11.60
C ASP A 28 18.84 -5.40 -12.11
N GLY A 29 17.97 -5.22 -13.12
CA GLY A 29 17.18 -6.28 -13.74
C GLY A 29 15.81 -6.52 -13.08
N GLY A 30 15.36 -5.63 -12.20
CA GLY A 30 14.05 -5.73 -11.57
C GLY A 30 12.89 -5.51 -12.53
N GLU A 31 11.91 -6.40 -12.52
CA GLU A 31 10.71 -6.29 -13.33
C GLU A 31 9.73 -5.26 -12.75
N THR A 32 8.97 -4.59 -13.62
CA THR A 32 7.83 -3.75 -13.24
C THR A 32 6.61 -4.64 -13.02
N SER A 33 6.55 -5.29 -11.85
CA SER A 33 5.47 -6.21 -11.47
C SER A 33 4.93 -5.92 -10.07
N LEU A 34 3.75 -6.45 -9.74
CA LEU A 34 3.18 -6.25 -8.41
C LEU A 34 4.07 -6.87 -7.32
N GLU A 35 4.81 -7.91 -7.66
CA GLU A 35 5.72 -8.65 -6.77
C GLU A 35 6.98 -7.84 -6.45
N ASN A 36 7.33 -6.87 -7.29
CA ASN A 36 8.51 -6.03 -7.14
C ASN A 36 8.19 -4.56 -6.83
N LEU A 37 6.93 -4.12 -6.95
CA LEU A 37 6.53 -2.73 -6.72
C LEU A 37 5.77 -2.52 -5.41
N ALA A 38 6.10 -1.47 -4.68
CA ALA A 38 5.33 -0.96 -3.55
C ALA A 38 4.99 0.53 -3.74
N SER A 39 3.81 0.96 -3.26
CA SER A 39 3.45 2.38 -3.27
C SER A 39 4.17 3.15 -2.16
N LEU A 40 5.00 4.13 -2.51
CA LEU A 40 5.65 5.05 -1.56
C LEU A 40 5.30 6.50 -1.91
N CYS A 41 4.94 7.31 -0.90
CA CYS A 41 4.83 8.75 -1.14
C CYS A 41 6.22 9.33 -1.45
N THR A 42 6.27 10.44 -2.20
CA THR A 42 7.53 11.07 -2.66
C THR A 42 8.59 11.20 -1.54
N SER A 43 8.20 11.60 -0.32
CA SER A 43 9.14 11.69 0.80
C SER A 43 9.78 10.35 1.17
N HIS A 44 9.00 9.26 1.21
CA HIS A 44 9.52 7.94 1.57
C HIS A 44 10.18 7.23 0.38
N HIS A 45 9.77 7.54 -0.84
CA HIS A 45 10.48 7.11 -2.05
C HIS A 45 11.91 7.66 -2.04
N HIS A 46 12.07 8.97 -1.82
CA HIS A 46 13.40 9.58 -1.70
C HIS A 46 14.18 9.06 -0.50
N LEU A 47 13.55 8.88 0.66
CA LEU A 47 14.18 8.31 1.86
C LEU A 47 14.79 6.93 1.57
N ARG A 48 14.08 6.05 0.85
CA ARG A 48 14.60 4.73 0.47
C ARG A 48 15.83 4.83 -0.44
N HIS A 49 15.86 5.77 -1.37
CA HIS A 49 16.99 5.94 -2.30
C HIS A 49 18.20 6.65 -1.69
N GLY A 50 17.99 7.53 -0.69
CA GLY A 50 19.06 8.29 -0.04
C GLY A 50 19.68 7.61 1.19
N ASP A 51 18.89 6.84 1.94
CA ASP A 51 19.27 6.39 3.28
C ASP A 51 19.62 4.88 3.35
N ARG A 52 20.14 4.43 4.51
CA ARG A 52 20.33 2.98 4.81
C ARG A 52 19.03 2.21 5.04
N TRP A 53 17.88 2.80 4.70
CA TRP A 53 16.59 2.11 4.75
C TRP A 53 16.49 1.13 3.59
N ARG A 54 16.08 -0.10 3.90
CA ARG A 54 15.87 -1.15 2.89
C ARG A 54 14.56 -1.85 3.17
N TYR A 55 13.92 -2.39 2.15
CA TYR A 55 12.82 -3.31 2.37
C TYR A 55 12.83 -4.45 1.37
N THR A 56 12.13 -5.53 1.72
CA THR A 56 11.82 -6.64 0.82
C THR A 56 10.32 -6.77 0.68
N LEU A 57 9.83 -7.12 -0.50
CA LEU A 57 8.43 -7.39 -0.78
C LEU A 57 8.22 -8.89 -1.04
N ARG A 58 7.31 -9.52 -0.28
CA ARG A 58 6.88 -10.92 -0.46
C ARG A 58 5.39 -11.02 -0.17
N ASP A 59 4.61 -11.54 -1.11
CA ASP A 59 3.15 -11.72 -0.96
C ASP A 59 2.42 -10.44 -0.51
N GLY A 60 2.82 -9.29 -1.05
CA GLY A 60 2.30 -7.97 -0.67
C GLY A 60 2.83 -7.40 0.66
N VAL A 61 3.50 -8.21 1.47
CA VAL A 61 4.08 -7.81 2.76
C VAL A 61 5.44 -7.17 2.54
N THR A 62 5.61 -5.94 3.03
CA THR A 62 6.94 -5.29 3.04
C THR A 62 7.60 -5.47 4.39
N ALA A 63 8.87 -5.89 4.39
CA ALA A 63 9.71 -5.96 5.59
C ALA A 63 10.81 -4.90 5.50
N TRP A 64 10.62 -3.80 6.22
CA TRP A 64 11.55 -2.69 6.30
C TRP A 64 12.67 -2.97 7.29
N THR A 65 13.88 -2.55 6.97
CA THR A 65 15.04 -2.55 7.84
C THR A 65 15.46 -1.10 8.05
N THR A 66 15.46 -0.65 9.31
CA THR A 66 15.91 0.68 9.69
C THR A 66 17.43 0.81 9.53
N PRO A 67 18.00 2.03 9.53
CA PRO A 67 19.44 2.24 9.55
C PRO A 67 20.15 1.61 10.77
N THR A 68 19.41 1.36 11.85
CA THR A 68 19.89 0.69 13.07
C THR A 68 19.68 -0.83 13.05
N GLY A 69 19.19 -1.40 11.94
CA GLY A 69 18.98 -2.84 11.76
C GLY A 69 17.65 -3.38 12.32
N ARG A 70 16.77 -2.52 12.87
CA ARG A 70 15.45 -2.95 13.33
C ARG A 70 14.59 -3.34 12.13
N ARG A 71 13.84 -4.45 12.25
CA ARG A 71 12.92 -4.91 11.21
C ARG A 71 11.48 -4.59 11.57
N ILE A 72 10.73 -4.02 10.62
CA ILE A 72 9.32 -3.66 10.78
C ILE A 72 8.55 -4.18 9.57
N THR A 73 7.46 -4.92 9.80
CA THR A 73 6.62 -5.44 8.72
C THR A 73 5.37 -4.61 8.56
N THR A 74 4.95 -4.38 7.33
CA THR A 74 3.65 -3.78 7.01
C THR A 74 2.93 -4.71 6.04
N ARG A 75 1.62 -4.86 6.21
CA ARG A 75 0.76 -5.63 5.30
C ARG A 75 -0.13 -4.66 4.53
N PRO A 76 -0.49 -4.93 3.27
CA PRO A 76 -1.49 -4.14 2.60
C PRO A 76 -2.77 -4.32 3.42
N PRO A 77 -3.62 -3.30 3.55
CA PRO A 77 -4.95 -3.54 4.09
C PRO A 77 -5.55 -4.68 3.27
N GLY A 78 -6.08 -5.69 3.96
CA GLY A 78 -6.81 -6.75 3.29
C GLY A 78 -7.84 -6.10 2.37
N LEU A 79 -8.13 -6.72 1.23
CA LEU A 79 -9.29 -6.35 0.42
C LEU A 79 -10.54 -6.66 1.25
N ALA A 80 -10.82 -5.83 2.26
CA ALA A 80 -12.16 -5.66 2.75
C ALA A 80 -12.87 -5.03 1.56
N HIS A 81 -13.51 -5.86 0.74
CA HIS A 81 -14.79 -5.48 0.18
C HIS A 81 -15.60 -5.03 1.40
N THR A 82 -15.56 -3.73 1.66
CA THR A 82 -16.56 -3.08 2.49
C THR A 82 -17.86 -3.45 1.80
N VAL A 83 -18.55 -4.47 2.30
CA VAL A 83 -19.98 -4.58 2.07
C VAL A 83 -20.49 -3.21 2.49
N PRO A 84 -20.95 -2.35 1.55
CA PRO A 84 -21.52 -1.09 1.98
C PRO A 84 -22.63 -1.44 2.98
N PRO A 85 -22.77 -0.70 4.10
CA PRO A 85 -23.93 -0.91 4.95
C PRO A 85 -25.18 -0.88 4.07
N PRO A 86 -26.16 -1.77 4.27
CA PRO A 86 -27.36 -1.76 3.45
C PRO A 86 -27.88 -0.33 3.44
N GLY A 87 -28.03 0.23 2.24
CA GLY A 87 -28.58 1.57 2.07
C GLY A 87 -29.95 1.65 2.76
N PRO A 88 -30.39 2.85 3.16
CA PRO A 88 -31.73 3.02 3.70
C PRO A 88 -32.75 2.44 2.71
N ARG A 89 -33.52 1.46 3.15
CA ARG A 89 -34.68 0.96 2.41
C ARG A 89 -35.81 1.96 2.64
N PHE A 90 -36.23 2.63 1.57
CA PHE A 90 -37.53 3.29 1.56
C PHE A 90 -38.52 2.26 1.03
N ASP A 91 -39.43 1.80 1.89
CA ASP A 91 -40.53 0.96 1.45
C ASP A 91 -41.47 1.83 0.62
N ASP A 92 -41.39 1.72 -0.71
CA ASP A 92 -42.35 2.28 -1.66
C ASP A 92 -43.66 1.46 -1.64
N LEU A 93 -44.21 1.21 -0.45
CA LEU A 93 -45.55 0.65 -0.34
C LEU A 93 -46.53 1.78 -0.68
N PRO A 94 -47.32 1.66 -1.77
CA PRO A 94 -48.39 2.61 -2.02
C PRO A 94 -49.36 2.58 -0.85
N PRO A 95 -49.90 3.73 -0.41
CA PRO A 95 -50.87 3.76 0.68
C PRO A 95 -52.08 2.88 0.31
N PRO A 96 -52.67 2.16 1.28
CA PRO A 96 -53.90 1.43 1.03
C PRO A 96 -54.99 2.42 0.61
N PHE A 97 -55.71 2.03 -0.45
CA PHE A 97 -56.86 2.71 -1.05
C PHE A 97 -57.93 3.10 -0.03
#